data_AF-A0AAU9SZW2-F1
#
_entry.id   AF-A0AAU9SZW2-F1
#
_cell.length_a   1.000
_cell.length_b   1.000
_cell.length_c   1.000
_cell.angle_alpha   90.00
_cell.angle_beta   90.00
_cell.angle_gamma   90.00
#
_symmetry.space_group_name_H-M   'P 1'
#
loop_
_entity.id
_entity.type
_entity.pdbx_description
1 polymer ?
#
loop_
_entity_poly.entity_id
_entity_poly.type
_entity_poly.pdbx_seq_one_letter_code
_entity_poly.pdbx_strand_id
1 'polypeptide(L)' 'MAKATSVLVLPIIFLVMFALVQQMSACMAVIGSCRDIRDCDGTCKSKFGIVSSGYCDHVPVGYGACICSKPCPKEKTLT' A
#
# COMPACT_ATOMS: atom_id res chain seq x y z
N MET A 1 -35.88 -30.26 -0.32
CA MET A 1 -35.60 -28.95 0.31
C MET A 1 -34.14 -28.61 0.05
N ALA A 2 -33.85 -27.73 -0.90
CA ALA A 2 -32.49 -27.40 -1.31
C ALA A 2 -32.45 -25.95 -1.81
N LYS A 3 -32.49 -24.97 -0.90
CA LYS A 3 -32.39 -23.56 -1.30
C LYS A 3 -31.99 -22.63 -0.15
N ALA A 4 -31.10 -23.07 0.73
CA ALA A 4 -30.56 -22.22 1.80
C ALA A 4 -29.04 -22.02 1.67
N THR A 5 -28.33 -22.96 1.05
CA THR A 5 -26.87 -22.88 0.88
C THR A 5 -26.44 -21.80 -0.11
N SER A 6 -27.20 -21.55 -1.18
CA SER A 6 -26.83 -20.60 -2.23
C SER A 6 -26.86 -19.13 -1.81
N VAL A 7 -27.67 -18.76 -0.81
CA VAL A 7 -27.81 -17.36 -0.37
C VAL A 7 -26.64 -16.91 0.50
N LEU A 8 -25.98 -17.83 1.19
CA LEU A 8 -24.81 -17.55 2.03
C LEU A 8 -23.50 -17.42 1.24
N VAL A 9 -23.41 -18.01 0.04
CA VAL A 9 -22.18 -17.94 -0.76
C VAL A 9 -21.89 -16.51 -1.21
N LEU A 10 -22.92 -15.77 -1.63
CA LEU A 10 -22.79 -14.37 -2.05
C LEU A 10 -22.21 -13.42 -0.98
N PRO A 11 -22.75 -13.34 0.25
CA PRO A 11 -22.21 -12.47 1.29
C PRO A 11 -20.81 -12.91 1.74
N ILE A 12 -20.49 -14.21 1.73
CA ILE A 12 -19.15 -14.69 2.07
C ILE A 12 -18.13 -14.24 1.02
N ILE A 13 -18.43 -14.39 -0.28
CA ILE A 13 -17.55 -13.91 -1.36
C ILE A 13 -17.34 -12.39 -1.23
N PHE A 14 -18.40 -11.64 -0.94
CA PHE A 14 -18.32 -10.20 -0.77
C PHE A 14 -17.41 -9.79 0.39
N LEU A 15 -17.50 -10.48 1.53
CA LEU A 15 -16.63 -10.25 2.69
C LEU A 15 -15.16 -10.56 2.39
N VAL A 16 -14.88 -11.65 1.67
CA VAL A 16 -13.51 -12.00 1.27
C VAL A 16 -12.94 -10.93 0.33
N MET A 17 -13.70 -10.50 -0.68
CA MET A 17 -13.26 -9.45 -1.61
C MET A 17 -12.99 -8.12 -0.88
N PHE A 18 -13.87 -7.74 0.05
CA PHE A 18 -13.71 -6.52 0.84
C PHE A 18 -12.47 -6.57 1.74
N ALA A 19 -12.21 -7.72 2.38
CA ALA A 19 -11.02 -7.94 3.17
C ALA A 19 -9.73 -7.85 2.33
N LEU A 20 -9.73 -8.36 1.08
CA LEU A 20 -8.60 -8.18 0.16
C LEU A 20 -8.38 -6.71 -0.24
N VAL A 21 -9.45 -5.95 -0.48
CA VAL A 21 -9.34 -4.51 -0.80
C VAL A 21 -8.75 -3.74 0.37
N GLN A 22 -9.12 -4.07 1.60
CA GLN A 22 -8.60 -3.42 2.80
C GLN A 22 -7.10 -3.72 3.03
N GLN A 23 -6.61 -4.88 2.57
CA GLN A 23 -5.19 -5.23 2.55
C GLN A 23 -4.38 -4.44 1.50
N MET A 24 -5.03 -3.86 0.49
CA MET A 24 -4.40 -2.96 -0.49
C MET A 24 -4.32 -1.50 -0.03
N SER A 25 -4.58 -1.21 1.25
CA SER A 25 -4.30 0.10 1.81
C SER A 25 -2.80 0.37 1.83
N ALA A 26 -2.33 1.09 0.81
CA ALA A 26 -0.97 1.57 0.73
C ALA A 26 -0.85 2.88 1.53
N CYS A 27 0.17 2.93 2.38
CA CYS A 27 0.58 4.13 3.12
C CYS A 27 1.70 4.82 2.36
N MET A 28 1.68 6.16 2.34
CA MET A 28 2.75 6.95 1.76
C MET A 28 3.76 7.39 2.84
N ALA A 29 5.04 7.44 2.47
CA ALA A 29 6.10 7.99 3.32
C ALA A 29 7.07 8.82 2.45
N VAL A 30 7.37 10.04 2.88
CA VAL A 30 8.39 10.88 2.23
C VAL A 30 9.73 10.61 2.90
N ILE A 31 10.76 10.25 2.12
CA ILE A 31 12.07 9.86 2.67
C ILE A 31 13.21 10.83 2.35
N GLY A 32 12.99 11.81 1.49
CA GLY A 32 13.99 12.83 1.15
C GLY A 32 13.71 13.51 -0.19
N SER A 33 14.70 14.24 -0.70
CA SER A 33 14.66 14.85 -2.03
C SER A 33 15.19 13.90 -3.10
N CYS A 34 14.58 13.94 -4.28
CA CYS A 34 15.06 13.26 -5.48
C CYS A 34 16.33 13.85 -6.08
N ARG A 35 16.81 14.99 -5.55
CA ARG A 35 18.16 15.47 -5.83
C ARG A 35 19.22 14.49 -5.31
N ASP A 36 19.01 14.05 -4.08
CA ASP A 36 19.96 13.24 -3.32
C ASP A 36 19.66 11.74 -3.52
N ILE A 37 18.39 11.39 -3.66
CA ILE A 37 17.90 10.02 -3.85
C ILE A 37 17.60 9.81 -5.34
N ARG A 38 18.63 9.43 -6.12
CA ARG A 38 18.51 9.16 -7.56
C ARG A 38 17.64 7.93 -7.87
N ASP A 39 17.75 6.89 -7.05
CA ASP A 39 16.94 5.67 -7.15
C ASP A 39 15.92 5.62 -6.01
N CYS A 40 14.84 6.38 -6.17
CA CYS A 40 13.77 6.47 -5.17
C CYS A 40 13.09 5.11 -4.94
N ASP A 41 12.80 4.36 -6.01
CA ASP A 41 12.16 3.05 -5.92
C ASP A 41 13.02 2.02 -5.19
N GLY A 42 14.30 1.89 -5.57
CA GLY A 42 15.24 1.00 -4.89
C GLY A 42 15.45 1.38 -3.42
N THR A 43 15.49 2.68 -3.12
CA THR A 43 15.62 3.16 -1.74
C THR A 43 14.37 2.83 -0.91
N CYS A 44 13.18 3.02 -1.46
CA CYS A 44 11.93 2.63 -0.81
C CYS A 44 11.90 1.13 -0.53
N LYS A 45 12.25 0.30 -1.52
CA LYS A 45 12.36 -1.16 -1.38
C LYS A 45 13.37 -1.58 -0.31
N SER A 46 14.52 -0.91 -0.25
CA SER A 46 15.53 -1.16 0.79
C SER A 46 15.06 -0.76 2.18
N LYS A 47 14.25 0.30 2.33
CA LYS A 47 13.77 0.77 3.64
C LYS A 47 12.53 0.04 4.16
N PHE A 48 11.57 -0.24 3.29
CA PHE A 48 10.24 -0.73 3.67
C PHE A 48 9.97 -2.16 3.17
N GLY A 49 10.90 -2.77 2.43
CA GLY A 49 10.79 -4.11 1.89
C GLY A 49 10.38 -4.13 0.41
N ILE A 50 10.59 -5.27 -0.25
CA ILE A 50 10.46 -5.41 -1.71
C ILE A 50 9.05 -5.16 -2.26
N VAL A 51 8.03 -5.21 -1.39
CA VAL A 51 6.63 -4.94 -1.72
C VAL A 51 6.31 -3.43 -1.79
N SER A 52 7.24 -2.58 -1.36
CA SER A 52 7.11 -1.14 -1.49
C SER A 52 7.57 -0.65 -2.87
N SER A 53 7.05 0.50 -3.28
CA SER A 53 7.48 1.20 -4.48
C SER A 53 7.79 2.65 -4.17
N GLY A 54 8.61 3.28 -5.00
CA GLY A 54 9.01 4.68 -4.84
C GLY A 54 8.89 5.47 -6.13
N TYR A 55 8.50 6.74 -6.01
CA TYR A 55 8.54 7.68 -7.12
C TYR A 55 8.93 9.08 -6.66
N CYS A 56 9.46 9.85 -7.61
CA CYS A 56 9.75 11.26 -7.40
C CYS A 56 8.54 12.09 -7.79
N ASP A 57 8.07 12.91 -6.85
CA ASP A 57 7.02 13.87 -7.15
C ASP A 57 7.52 14.90 -8.16
N HIS A 58 6.69 15.28 -9.13
CA HIS A 58 7.11 16.22 -10.15
C HIS A 58 6.72 17.64 -9.75
N VAL A 59 7.69 18.44 -9.29
CA VAL A 59 7.48 19.85 -8.95
C VAL A 59 7.95 20.77 -10.09
N PRO A 60 7.22 21.88 -10.38
CA PRO A 60 7.56 22.78 -11.48
C PRO A 60 8.88 23.54 -11.27
N VAL A 61 9.35 23.64 -10.02
CA VAL A 61 10.64 24.27 -9.69
C VAL A 61 11.30 23.47 -8.57
N GLY A 62 12.57 23.10 -8.76
CA GLY A 62 13.35 22.33 -7.79
C GLY A 62 13.32 20.83 -8.03
N TYR A 63 13.78 20.07 -7.02
CA TYR A 63 13.79 18.62 -7.06
C TYR A 63 12.62 18.09 -6.23
N GLY A 64 11.87 17.16 -6.82
CA GLY A 64 10.76 16.46 -6.17
C GLY A 64 11.10 15.82 -4.84
N ALA A 65 10.08 15.54 -4.05
CA ALA A 65 10.20 14.64 -2.90
C ALA A 65 10.19 13.19 -3.39
N CYS A 66 11.03 12.34 -2.79
CA CYS A 66 10.96 10.89 -2.98
C CYS A 66 9.87 10.32 -2.06
N ILE A 67 8.81 9.81 -2.68
CA ILE A 67 7.60 9.28 -2.04
C ILE A 67 7.62 7.76 -2.16
N CYS A 68 7.53 7.07 -1.03
CA CYS A 68 7.40 5.62 -0.95
C CYS A 68 5.96 5.21 -0.69
N SER A 69 5.41 4.33 -1.53
CA SER A 69 4.20 3.58 -1.26
C SER A 69 4.57 2.27 -0.57
N LYS A 70 4.10 2.07 0.66
CA LYS A 70 4.42 0.90 1.47
C LYS A 70 3.14 0.29 2.09
N PRO A 71 3.13 -1.00 2.46
CA PRO A 71 2.05 -1.52 3.28
C PRO A 71 1.92 -0.70 4.57
N CYS A 72 0.69 -0.33 4.92
CA CYS A 72 0.43 0.30 6.20
C CYS A 72 0.83 -0.65 7.34
N PRO A 73 1.40 -0.14 8.44
CA PRO A 73 1.64 -0.98 9.61
C PRO A 73 0.31 -1.60 10.02
N LYS A 74 0.26 -2.92 10.15
CA LYS A 74 -0.89 -3.59 10.75
C LYS A 74 -1.04 -2.98 12.14
N GLU A 75 -2.22 -2.44 12.42
CA GLU A 75 -2.56 -1.83 13.68
C GLU A 75 -2.02 -2.71 14.80
N LYS A 76 -1.12 -2.17 15.64
CA LYS A 76 -0.68 -2.89 16.83
C LYS A 76 -1.94 -2.99 17.69
N THR A 77 -2.58 -4.15 17.72
CA THR A 77 -3.56 -4.47 18.75
C THR A 77 -2.81 -4.33 20.06
N LEU A 78 -3.04 -3.19 20.74
CA LEU A 78 -2.55 -2.92 22.08
C LEU A 78 -3.17 -4.02 22.95
N THR A 79 -2.36 -5.01 23.31
CA THR A 79 -2.74 -6.09 24.22
C THR A 79 -2.37 -5.68 25.63
#